data_AF-A0A2N9L5I0-F1
#
_entry.id   AF-A0A2N9L5I0-F1
#
_cell.length_a   1.000
_cell.length_b   1.000
_cell.length_c   1.000
_cell.angle_alpha   90.00
_cell.angle_beta   90.00
_cell.angle_gamma   90.00
#
_symmetry.space_group_name_H-M   'P 1'
#
loop_
_entity.id
_entity.type
_entity.pdbx_description
1 polymer ?
#
loop_
_entity_poly.entity_id
_entity_poly.type
_entity_poly.pdbx_seq_one_letter_code
_entity_poly.pdbx_strand_id
1 'polypeptide(L)'
;MQPLDAKETFRARRRLLGGLTAATGISAAALLGVNSQSAAAAVAEASGADAPAELFAMAKLQSYKNRRSSSWDRTGGNADWVTVDPGQTATVLDVQGAGVVTHIWFTINSPDPMHLKNLVLRAWWDGESAPSVEVPMGDFFGLGLGEYFLYQSALLAVAPMKALNAYFKMPFASAARITVSNEGPQRVRSLYFAIDYVTLPSLPDELGRFHAQYRQATPCKGNESDGKNLSGRDNYVFLEATGKGHFVGVTQAVLQNEVGWFGEGDDMIFIDGDTMPTINGTGTEDYFNGAWGYGGQQFANLHQGVPYTVDPERIGGRYCQYRWHIEGPIAFEKSIKVTIEHGTANDRSDNFYSTAYWYQIEPHAAFPALPAPADRVPKVFAVGGPKGMATAG
;
A
#
# COMPACT_ATOMS: atom_id res chain seq x y z
N MET A 1 -46.63 19.19 30.38
CA MET A 1 -46.72 20.46 29.61
C MET A 1 -46.15 20.17 28.22
N GLN A 2 -46.80 20.70 27.18
CA GLN A 2 -46.85 20.22 25.79
C GLN A 2 -45.54 19.94 25.02
N PRO A 3 -45.63 19.17 23.90
CA PRO A 3 -44.50 18.56 23.18
C PRO A 3 -44.03 19.40 21.98
N LEU A 4 -42.82 19.08 21.45
CA LEU A 4 -42.34 19.57 20.15
C LEU A 4 -42.48 18.46 19.11
N ASP A 5 -43.25 18.75 18.07
CA ASP A 5 -43.47 17.88 16.90
C ASP A 5 -42.69 18.40 15.67
N ALA A 6 -42.50 17.49 14.73
CA ALA A 6 -41.42 17.40 13.78
C ALA A 6 -41.71 17.96 12.37
N LYS A 7 -40.64 17.88 11.55
CA LYS A 7 -40.56 17.89 10.07
C LYS A 7 -40.50 19.27 9.40
N GLU A 8 -39.40 19.51 8.66
CA GLU A 8 -39.46 19.44 7.19
C GLU A 8 -38.06 19.48 6.55
N THR A 9 -37.91 18.64 5.53
CA THR A 9 -36.82 18.50 4.57
C THR A 9 -37.01 19.41 3.35
N PHE A 10 -35.92 19.82 2.68
CA PHE A 10 -35.62 19.74 1.21
C PHE A 10 -34.83 20.95 0.64
N ARG A 11 -33.75 20.60 -0.10
CA ARG A 11 -33.15 21.22 -1.33
C ARG A 11 -33.03 22.75 -1.43
N ALA A 12 -31.83 23.35 -1.50
CA ALA A 12 -30.80 23.35 -2.55
C ALA A 12 -30.87 24.53 -3.56
N ARG A 13 -29.66 25.06 -3.85
CA ARG A 13 -29.15 25.75 -5.06
C ARG A 13 -29.00 27.28 -5.09
N ARG A 14 -27.72 27.65 -5.26
CA ARG A 14 -27.09 28.64 -6.16
C ARG A 14 -27.60 30.08 -6.16
N ARG A 15 -26.73 30.98 -5.69
CA ARG A 15 -26.70 32.40 -6.12
C ARG A 15 -25.66 32.56 -7.24
N LEU A 16 -26.12 33.05 -8.38
CA LEU A 16 -25.31 33.70 -9.40
C LEU A 16 -26.26 34.66 -10.13
N LEU A 17 -26.02 35.97 -10.08
CA LEU A 17 -26.24 36.95 -11.16
C LEU A 17 -26.20 38.40 -10.67
N GLY A 18 -25.55 39.22 -11.48
CA GLY A 18 -25.57 40.67 -11.53
C GLY A 18 -24.34 41.06 -12.36
N GLY A 19 -24.41 41.43 -13.64
CA GLY A 19 -25.50 41.98 -14.44
C GLY A 19 -24.97 43.29 -15.01
N LEU A 20 -24.80 43.38 -16.34
CA LEU A 20 -24.60 44.65 -17.02
C LEU A 20 -25.27 44.58 -18.40
N THR A 21 -26.21 45.50 -18.53
CA THR A 21 -27.21 45.69 -19.56
C THR A 21 -26.64 46.40 -20.79
N ALA A 22 -27.09 45.96 -21.96
CA ALA A 22 -26.95 46.66 -23.25
C ALA A 22 -28.22 47.46 -23.58
N ALA A 23 -28.10 48.30 -24.62
CA ALA A 23 -29.12 48.99 -25.45
C ALA A 23 -28.97 50.53 -25.36
N THR A 24 -29.01 51.35 -26.41
CA THR A 24 -29.53 51.26 -27.79
C THR A 24 -28.96 52.41 -28.64
N GLY A 25 -28.91 52.25 -29.96
CA GLY A 25 -28.83 53.38 -30.89
C GLY A 25 -28.80 52.95 -32.36
N ILE A 26 -29.96 52.96 -33.02
CA ILE A 26 -30.12 52.69 -34.46
C ILE A 26 -30.22 54.02 -35.21
N SER A 27 -29.58 54.12 -36.38
CA SER A 27 -30.10 54.88 -37.53
C SER A 27 -29.47 54.40 -38.83
N ALA A 28 -30.31 54.30 -39.87
CA ALA A 28 -30.09 53.64 -41.15
C ALA A 28 -29.47 54.55 -42.23
N ALA A 29 -28.80 53.98 -43.24
CA ALA A 29 -28.98 54.32 -44.67
C ALA A 29 -28.08 53.51 -45.63
N ALA A 30 -28.68 53.19 -46.77
CA ALA A 30 -28.12 53.03 -48.13
C ALA A 30 -27.29 51.78 -48.52
N LEU A 31 -27.90 50.97 -49.39
CA LEU A 31 -27.24 50.05 -50.32
C LEU A 31 -26.37 50.80 -51.33
N LEU A 32 -25.27 50.19 -51.76
CA LEU A 32 -24.95 49.89 -53.18
C LEU A 32 -23.62 49.09 -53.24
N GLY A 33 -23.64 47.97 -53.95
CA GLY A 33 -22.59 46.95 -53.91
C GLY A 33 -21.34 47.25 -54.74
N VAL A 34 -20.25 46.56 -54.42
CA VAL A 34 -19.15 46.28 -55.33
C VAL A 34 -18.43 44.98 -54.92
N ASN A 35 -18.35 44.06 -55.87
CA ASN A 35 -17.37 43.00 -56.09
C ASN A 35 -16.92 42.04 -54.97
N SER A 36 -17.35 40.80 -55.18
CA SER A 36 -16.69 39.55 -54.84
C SER A 36 -15.18 39.52 -55.12
N GLN A 37 -14.40 39.50 -54.05
CA GLN A 37 -13.20 38.67 -53.92
C GLN A 37 -13.17 38.17 -52.48
N SER A 38 -13.67 36.96 -52.25
CA SER A 38 -13.36 36.25 -51.01
C SER A 38 -11.87 35.96 -51.04
N ALA A 39 -11.09 36.79 -50.36
CA ALA A 39 -9.78 36.36 -49.88
C ALA A 39 -10.05 35.16 -48.97
N ALA A 40 -9.90 33.96 -49.51
CA ALA A 40 -9.79 32.76 -48.71
C ALA A 40 -8.53 32.96 -47.85
N ALA A 41 -8.70 33.47 -46.64
CA ALA A 41 -7.71 33.35 -45.62
C ALA A 41 -7.46 31.85 -45.50
N ALA A 42 -6.29 31.39 -45.96
CA ALA A 42 -5.81 30.06 -45.65
C ALA A 42 -5.76 29.99 -44.12
N VAL A 43 -6.78 29.35 -43.54
CA VAL A 43 -6.71 28.91 -42.16
C VAL A 43 -5.62 27.86 -42.20
N ALA A 44 -4.43 28.23 -41.77
CA ALA A 44 -3.43 27.25 -41.42
C ALA A 44 -4.13 26.28 -40.47
N GLU A 45 -4.26 25.01 -40.88
CA GLU A 45 -4.66 23.95 -39.97
C GLU A 45 -3.62 23.95 -38.85
N ALA A 46 -3.94 24.64 -37.76
CA ALA A 46 -3.27 24.41 -36.51
C ALA A 46 -3.47 22.91 -36.25
N SER A 47 -2.39 22.14 -36.39
CA SER A 47 -2.37 20.73 -36.01
C SER A 47 -2.97 20.66 -34.62
N GLY A 48 -4.22 20.21 -34.54
CA GLY A 48 -4.98 20.20 -33.30
C GLY A 48 -4.15 19.43 -32.28
N ALA A 49 -3.82 20.06 -31.16
CA ALA A 49 -3.29 19.31 -30.05
C ALA A 49 -4.35 18.26 -29.70
N ASP A 50 -4.06 16.99 -29.99
CA ASP A 50 -4.94 15.89 -29.61
C ASP A 50 -5.28 16.04 -28.12
N ALA A 51 -6.56 15.93 -27.79
CA ALA A 51 -6.99 16.00 -26.40
C ALA A 51 -6.24 14.92 -25.59
N PRO A 52 -5.76 15.24 -24.36
CA PRO A 52 -4.94 14.31 -23.58
C PRO A 52 -5.58 12.92 -23.47
N ALA A 53 -4.79 11.87 -23.73
CA ALA A 53 -5.28 10.50 -23.79
C ALA A 53 -6.02 10.06 -22.50
N GLU A 54 -5.65 10.65 -21.36
CA GLU A 54 -6.28 10.43 -20.05
C GLU A 54 -7.78 10.76 -20.03
N LEU A 55 -8.22 11.78 -20.78
CA LEU A 55 -9.63 12.16 -20.88
C LEU A 55 -10.50 11.04 -21.46
N PHE A 56 -9.91 10.21 -22.32
CA PHE A 56 -10.60 9.11 -22.98
C PHE A 56 -10.24 7.74 -22.40
N ALA A 57 -9.32 7.66 -21.43
CA ALA A 57 -8.75 6.39 -20.96
C ALA A 57 -9.84 5.41 -20.49
N MET A 58 -10.83 5.89 -19.73
CA MET A 58 -11.95 5.06 -19.24
C MET A 58 -12.90 4.61 -20.36
N ALA A 59 -13.02 5.40 -21.43
CA ALA A 59 -13.94 5.14 -22.55
C ALA A 59 -13.31 4.24 -23.64
N LYS A 60 -11.99 4.00 -23.60
CA LYS A 60 -11.32 3.10 -24.55
C LYS A 60 -11.74 1.65 -24.32
N LEU A 61 -12.21 1.00 -25.38
CA LEU A 61 -12.57 -0.42 -25.35
C LEU A 61 -11.32 -1.27 -25.08
N GLN A 62 -11.47 -2.26 -24.20
CA GLN A 62 -10.38 -3.09 -23.73
C GLN A 62 -10.43 -4.50 -24.35
N SER A 63 -9.26 -5.05 -24.67
CA SER A 63 -9.11 -6.37 -25.31
C SER A 63 -8.43 -7.38 -24.39
N TYR A 64 -9.09 -7.71 -23.28
CA TYR A 64 -8.68 -8.75 -22.34
C TYR A 64 -9.90 -9.55 -21.85
N LYS A 65 -9.67 -10.72 -21.22
CA LYS A 65 -10.76 -11.51 -20.63
C LYS A 65 -10.69 -11.43 -19.11
N ASN A 66 -11.77 -10.98 -18.47
CA ASN A 66 -11.90 -11.00 -17.02
C ASN A 66 -12.09 -12.44 -16.51
N ARG A 67 -11.43 -12.74 -15.40
CA ARG A 67 -11.50 -14.02 -14.69
C ARG A 67 -11.51 -13.76 -13.19
N ARG A 68 -12.02 -14.74 -12.44
CA ARG A 68 -12.00 -14.73 -10.97
C ARG A 68 -11.73 -16.13 -10.46
N SER A 69 -10.81 -16.25 -9.51
CA SER A 69 -10.76 -17.38 -8.59
C SER A 69 -11.39 -16.95 -7.27
N SER A 70 -12.45 -17.63 -6.83
CA SER A 70 -13.10 -17.31 -5.56
C SER A 70 -13.49 -18.58 -4.81
N SER A 71 -13.78 -18.41 -3.53
CA SER A 71 -14.23 -19.46 -2.61
C SER A 71 -15.68 -19.91 -2.84
N TRP A 72 -16.31 -19.57 -3.97
CA TRP A 72 -17.72 -19.87 -4.20
C TRP A 72 -18.01 -21.38 -4.17
N ASP A 73 -19.21 -21.72 -3.70
CA ASP A 73 -19.70 -23.07 -3.55
C ASP A 73 -19.95 -23.70 -4.92
N ARG A 74 -19.09 -24.66 -5.31
CA ARG A 74 -19.15 -25.31 -6.63
C ARG A 74 -20.42 -26.12 -6.88
N THR A 75 -21.25 -26.35 -5.87
CA THR A 75 -22.58 -26.95 -6.03
C THR A 75 -23.65 -25.94 -6.44
N GLY A 76 -23.37 -24.64 -6.36
CA GLY A 76 -24.34 -23.56 -6.52
C GLY A 76 -25.09 -23.19 -5.23
N GLY A 77 -24.68 -23.74 -4.09
CA GLY A 77 -25.18 -23.36 -2.76
C GLY A 77 -24.59 -22.05 -2.25
N ASN A 78 -24.60 -21.88 -0.91
CA ASN A 78 -24.14 -20.67 -0.21
C ASN A 78 -22.98 -20.96 0.75
N ALA A 79 -22.33 -22.12 0.63
CA ALA A 79 -21.14 -22.46 1.39
C ALA A 79 -19.87 -21.86 0.75
N ASP A 80 -19.87 -20.54 0.51
CA ASP A 80 -18.87 -19.82 -0.30
C ASP A 80 -17.53 -19.58 0.41
N TRP A 81 -17.06 -20.54 1.18
CA TRP A 81 -15.80 -20.48 1.92
C TRP A 81 -15.02 -21.79 1.81
N VAL A 82 -13.71 -21.69 2.04
CA VAL A 82 -12.87 -22.86 2.29
C VAL A 82 -12.43 -22.90 3.75
N THR A 83 -12.16 -24.10 4.26
CA THR A 83 -11.52 -24.27 5.57
C THR A 83 -10.01 -24.40 5.39
N VAL A 84 -9.24 -23.94 6.38
CA VAL A 84 -7.79 -24.14 6.40
C VAL A 84 -7.37 -24.62 7.79
N ASP A 85 -7.08 -25.91 7.88
CA ASP A 85 -6.61 -26.54 9.13
C ASP A 85 -5.18 -26.12 9.49
N PRO A 86 -4.79 -26.21 10.78
CA PRO A 86 -3.39 -26.01 11.18
C PRO A 86 -2.41 -26.84 10.34
N GLY A 87 -1.37 -26.19 9.84
CA GLY A 87 -0.36 -26.78 8.95
C GLY A 87 -0.85 -27.04 7.51
N GLN A 88 -2.11 -26.76 7.18
CA GLN A 88 -2.64 -26.93 5.83
C GLN A 88 -2.53 -25.63 5.03
N THR A 89 -2.60 -25.79 3.71
CA THR A 89 -2.50 -24.69 2.74
C THR A 89 -3.69 -24.73 1.79
N ALA A 90 -4.33 -23.58 1.61
CA ALA A 90 -5.34 -23.38 0.57
C ALA A 90 -4.71 -22.72 -0.65
N THR A 91 -4.86 -23.33 -1.82
CA THR A 91 -4.54 -22.68 -3.10
C THR A 91 -5.72 -21.77 -3.49
N VAL A 92 -5.46 -20.47 -3.60
CA VAL A 92 -6.48 -19.46 -3.91
C VAL A 92 -6.41 -18.99 -5.36
N LEU A 93 -5.27 -19.22 -6.03
CA LEU A 93 -5.11 -19.08 -7.48
C LEU A 93 -4.10 -20.12 -7.97
N ASP A 94 -4.41 -20.81 -9.07
CA ASP A 94 -3.46 -21.65 -9.81
C ASP A 94 -3.90 -21.63 -11.28
N VAL A 95 -3.16 -20.87 -12.10
CA VAL A 95 -3.52 -20.60 -13.49
C VAL A 95 -2.30 -20.63 -14.38
N GLN A 96 -2.53 -20.98 -15.64
CA GLN A 96 -1.52 -20.99 -16.70
C GLN A 96 -1.87 -19.94 -17.76
N GLY A 97 -0.85 -19.48 -18.50
CA GLY A 97 -0.92 -18.42 -19.50
C GLY A 97 -0.61 -17.03 -18.95
N ALA A 98 -0.64 -16.03 -19.83
CA ALA A 98 -0.34 -14.65 -19.49
C ALA A 98 -1.55 -13.92 -18.88
N GLY A 99 -1.31 -13.08 -17.88
CA GLY A 99 -2.34 -12.32 -17.22
C GLY A 99 -1.83 -11.31 -16.21
N VAL A 100 -2.78 -10.62 -15.57
CA VAL A 100 -2.51 -9.64 -14.52
C VAL A 100 -3.55 -9.82 -13.42
N VAL A 101 -3.13 -10.12 -12.19
CA VAL A 101 -4.01 -9.99 -11.02
C VAL A 101 -4.29 -8.51 -10.81
N THR A 102 -5.56 -8.14 -10.77
CA THR A 102 -6.01 -6.74 -10.72
C THR A 102 -6.62 -6.35 -9.39
N HIS A 103 -7.11 -7.32 -8.63
CA HIS A 103 -7.70 -7.14 -7.32
C HIS A 103 -7.68 -8.45 -6.51
N ILE A 104 -7.43 -8.31 -5.22
CA ILE A 104 -7.48 -9.39 -4.24
C ILE A 104 -8.40 -8.95 -3.11
N TRP A 105 -9.37 -9.80 -2.77
CA TRP A 105 -10.21 -9.64 -1.60
C TRP A 105 -10.18 -10.87 -0.70
N PHE A 106 -10.17 -10.64 0.62
CA PHE A 106 -10.32 -11.66 1.65
C PHE A 106 -11.25 -11.21 2.78
N THR A 107 -11.95 -12.16 3.39
CA THR A 107 -12.37 -12.04 4.79
C THR A 107 -12.26 -13.38 5.50
N ILE A 108 -11.97 -13.35 6.80
CA ILE A 108 -11.49 -14.50 7.55
C ILE A 108 -12.29 -14.66 8.84
N ASN A 109 -12.92 -15.83 8.99
CA ASN A 109 -13.52 -16.29 10.23
C ASN A 109 -12.63 -17.36 10.88
N SER A 110 -11.93 -16.98 11.93
CA SER A 110 -11.05 -17.86 12.70
C SER A 110 -11.21 -17.56 14.20
N PRO A 111 -11.22 -18.59 15.08
CA PRO A 111 -11.15 -18.39 16.52
C PRO A 111 -9.73 -18.04 17.00
N ASP A 112 -8.70 -18.15 16.16
CA ASP A 112 -7.34 -17.73 16.48
C ASP A 112 -7.27 -16.19 16.60
N PRO A 113 -6.95 -15.62 17.78
CA PRO A 113 -6.83 -14.18 17.94
C PRO A 113 -5.70 -13.58 17.08
N MET A 114 -4.68 -14.37 16.72
CA MET A 114 -3.52 -13.95 15.93
C MET A 114 -3.54 -14.51 14.50
N HIS A 115 -4.71 -14.86 13.95
CA HIS A 115 -4.81 -15.37 12.57
C HIS A 115 -4.20 -14.42 11.53
N LEU A 116 -4.21 -13.11 11.78
CA LEU A 116 -3.56 -12.13 10.89
C LEU A 116 -2.02 -12.28 10.83
N LYS A 117 -1.37 -12.79 11.89
CA LYS A 117 0.08 -13.07 11.91
C LYS A 117 0.41 -14.53 11.60
N ASN A 118 -0.58 -15.42 11.71
CA ASN A 118 -0.41 -16.87 11.56
C ASN A 118 -0.80 -17.39 10.18
N LEU A 119 -1.70 -16.71 9.47
CA LEU A 119 -1.95 -17.00 8.06
C LEU A 119 -0.88 -16.35 7.21
N VAL A 120 -0.31 -17.08 6.26
CA VAL A 120 0.75 -16.56 5.37
C VAL A 120 0.28 -16.63 3.93
N LEU A 121 0.28 -15.46 3.27
CA LEU A 121 0.03 -15.31 1.85
C LEU A 121 1.35 -15.54 1.10
N ARG A 122 1.33 -16.46 0.14
CA ARG A 122 2.45 -16.67 -0.78
C ARG A 122 2.01 -16.59 -2.23
N ALA A 123 2.84 -16.01 -3.09
CA ALA A 123 2.62 -16.00 -4.54
C ALA A 123 3.90 -16.35 -5.29
N TRP A 124 3.74 -17.09 -6.39
CA TRP A 124 4.78 -17.47 -7.34
C TRP A 124 4.34 -17.06 -8.73
N TRP A 125 5.26 -16.46 -9.48
CA TRP A 125 5.04 -16.09 -10.86
C TRP A 125 5.85 -17.01 -11.77
N ASP A 126 5.31 -17.27 -12.96
CA ASP A 126 6.03 -17.87 -14.08
C ASP A 126 6.75 -19.20 -13.83
N GLY A 127 6.26 -19.97 -12.84
CA GLY A 127 6.82 -21.27 -12.48
C GLY A 127 8.06 -21.21 -11.59
N GLU A 128 8.34 -20.07 -10.97
CA GLU A 128 9.43 -19.90 -10.02
C GLU A 128 9.35 -20.88 -8.84
N SER A 129 10.52 -21.30 -8.36
CA SER A 129 10.62 -22.23 -7.22
C SER A 129 10.46 -21.53 -5.87
N ALA A 130 10.91 -20.28 -5.76
CA ALA A 130 10.76 -19.43 -4.58
C ALA A 130 9.58 -18.46 -4.76
N PRO A 131 8.85 -18.11 -3.68
CA PRO A 131 7.77 -17.15 -3.77
C PRO A 131 8.30 -15.72 -3.86
N SER A 132 7.79 -14.94 -4.82
CA SER A 132 8.05 -13.51 -4.94
C SER A 132 7.19 -12.68 -3.96
N VAL A 133 6.14 -13.29 -3.37
CA VAL A 133 5.39 -12.74 -2.23
C VAL A 133 5.45 -13.74 -1.07
N GLU A 134 5.91 -13.32 0.11
CA GLU A 134 5.83 -14.11 1.35
C GLU A 134 5.60 -13.19 2.55
N VAL A 135 4.35 -13.11 3.01
CA VAL A 135 3.92 -12.12 3.99
C VAL A 135 2.80 -12.69 4.86
N PRO A 136 2.80 -12.49 6.20
CA PRO A 136 1.61 -12.77 6.99
C PRO A 136 0.41 -11.96 6.50
N MET A 137 -0.78 -12.54 6.58
CA MET A 137 -2.00 -12.01 5.98
C MET A 137 -2.28 -10.57 6.44
N GLY A 138 -2.19 -10.29 7.74
CA GLY A 138 -2.40 -8.94 8.28
C GLY A 138 -1.36 -7.95 7.77
N ASP A 139 -0.09 -8.33 7.80
CA ASP A 139 1.03 -7.47 7.38
C ASP A 139 0.94 -7.06 5.91
N PHE A 140 0.44 -7.93 5.03
CA PHE A 140 0.19 -7.60 3.62
C PHE A 140 -0.90 -6.52 3.46
N PHE A 141 -1.86 -6.46 4.37
CA PHE A 141 -2.91 -5.45 4.39
C PHE A 141 -2.63 -4.31 5.38
N GLY A 142 -1.37 -4.13 5.82
CA GLY A 142 -0.98 -3.05 6.72
C GLY A 142 -1.45 -3.19 8.17
N LEU A 143 -1.97 -4.36 8.56
CA LEU A 143 -2.43 -4.69 9.91
C LEU A 143 -1.30 -5.35 10.73
N GLY A 144 -0.13 -4.71 10.76
CA GLY A 144 1.14 -5.34 11.20
C GLY A 144 1.17 -5.79 12.67
N LEU A 145 0.27 -5.26 13.50
CA LEU A 145 0.13 -5.65 14.92
C LEU A 145 -0.92 -6.75 15.15
N GLY A 146 -1.51 -7.31 14.09
CA GLY A 146 -2.54 -8.35 14.20
C GLY A 146 -3.92 -7.85 14.58
N GLU A 147 -4.16 -6.54 14.47
CA GLU A 147 -5.43 -5.89 14.81
C GLU A 147 -6.16 -5.38 13.57
N TYR A 148 -7.49 -5.50 13.56
CA TYR A 148 -8.29 -4.90 12.50
C TYR A 148 -8.63 -3.45 12.82
N PHE A 149 -8.38 -2.56 11.87
CA PHE A 149 -8.85 -1.18 11.85
C PHE A 149 -9.24 -0.79 10.42
N LEU A 150 -10.14 0.18 10.29
CA LEU A 150 -10.60 0.63 8.99
C LEU A 150 -9.61 1.63 8.40
N TYR A 151 -9.25 1.45 7.14
CA TYR A 151 -8.54 2.48 6.38
C TYR A 151 -8.69 2.24 4.88
N GLN A 152 -8.42 3.28 4.10
CA GLN A 152 -8.35 3.20 2.66
C GLN A 152 -7.12 3.97 2.18
N SER A 153 -6.42 3.37 1.24
CA SER A 153 -5.34 3.99 0.46
C SER A 153 -5.54 3.70 -1.03
N ALA A 154 -4.58 4.08 -1.86
CA ALA A 154 -4.61 3.80 -3.30
C ALA A 154 -4.46 2.30 -3.61
N LEU A 155 -3.70 1.54 -2.81
CA LEU A 155 -3.34 0.15 -3.12
C LEU A 155 -3.92 -0.87 -2.15
N LEU A 156 -4.25 -0.46 -0.92
CA LEU A 156 -4.83 -1.31 0.13
C LEU A 156 -6.04 -0.64 0.77
N ALA A 157 -7.04 -1.43 1.15
CA ALA A 157 -8.16 -0.99 1.96
C ALA A 157 -8.66 -2.08 2.91
N VAL A 158 -8.98 -1.70 4.13
CA VAL A 158 -9.69 -2.53 5.09
C VAL A 158 -11.07 -1.91 5.30
N ALA A 159 -12.04 -2.49 4.63
CA ALA A 159 -13.43 -2.06 4.67
C ALA A 159 -14.16 -2.69 5.88
N PRO A 160 -15.36 -2.19 6.24
CA PRO A 160 -16.12 -2.67 7.40
C PRO A 160 -16.22 -4.19 7.47
N MET A 161 -16.25 -4.70 8.70
CA MET A 161 -16.37 -6.14 8.97
C MET A 161 -15.22 -6.99 8.41
N LYS A 162 -13.98 -6.50 8.54
CA LYS A 162 -12.75 -7.28 8.23
C LYS A 162 -12.63 -7.66 6.75
N ALA A 163 -13.05 -6.77 5.86
CA ALA A 163 -12.94 -6.95 4.42
C ALA A 163 -11.61 -6.38 3.92
N LEU A 164 -10.67 -7.26 3.59
CA LEU A 164 -9.31 -6.93 3.18
C LEU A 164 -9.26 -6.81 1.65
N ASN A 165 -8.81 -5.68 1.10
CA ASN A 165 -8.76 -5.41 -0.34
C ASN A 165 -7.36 -4.93 -0.75
N ALA A 166 -6.85 -5.45 -1.86
CA ALA A 166 -5.60 -5.01 -2.47
C ALA A 166 -5.75 -4.82 -3.99
N TYR A 167 -5.10 -3.78 -4.52
CA TYR A 167 -5.28 -3.31 -5.90
C TYR A 167 -3.98 -3.23 -6.72
N PHE A 168 -2.87 -3.77 -6.19
CA PHE A 168 -1.63 -3.95 -6.94
C PHE A 168 -1.88 -4.73 -8.24
N LYS A 169 -1.17 -4.34 -9.31
CA LYS A 169 -1.22 -5.06 -10.59
C LYS A 169 -0.12 -6.10 -10.60
N MET A 170 -0.46 -7.38 -10.56
CA MET A 170 0.55 -8.45 -10.47
C MET A 170 0.60 -9.20 -11.80
N PRO A 171 1.44 -8.77 -12.77
CA PRO A 171 1.56 -9.43 -14.05
C PRO A 171 2.27 -10.78 -13.92
N PHE A 172 1.90 -11.74 -14.77
CA PHE A 172 2.54 -13.03 -14.94
C PHE A 172 2.46 -13.45 -16.43
N ALA A 173 3.54 -13.99 -16.98
CA ALA A 173 3.66 -14.33 -18.40
C ALA A 173 3.24 -15.77 -18.72
N SER A 174 3.49 -16.72 -17.82
CA SER A 174 3.25 -18.15 -18.08
C SER A 174 2.40 -18.82 -17.00
N ALA A 175 2.46 -18.39 -15.74
CA ALA A 175 1.65 -18.95 -14.68
C ALA A 175 1.57 -18.03 -13.45
N ALA A 176 0.50 -18.18 -12.67
CA ALA A 176 0.39 -17.59 -11.35
C ALA A 176 -0.16 -18.61 -10.35
N ARG A 177 0.54 -18.75 -9.23
CA ARG A 177 0.09 -19.53 -8.08
C ARG A 177 0.04 -18.63 -6.85
N ILE A 178 -1.09 -18.61 -6.16
CA ILE A 178 -1.26 -17.90 -4.89
C ILE A 178 -1.84 -18.87 -3.86
N THR A 179 -1.27 -18.89 -2.67
CA THR A 179 -1.67 -19.77 -1.58
C THR A 179 -1.79 -19.03 -0.25
N VAL A 180 -2.63 -19.55 0.64
CA VAL A 180 -2.74 -19.13 2.04
C VAL A 180 -2.46 -20.35 2.93
N SER A 181 -1.36 -20.35 3.67
CA SER A 181 -1.05 -21.40 4.65
C SER A 181 -1.51 -20.99 6.04
N ASN A 182 -2.03 -21.93 6.81
CA ASN A 182 -2.33 -21.74 8.23
C ASN A 182 -1.19 -22.27 9.08
N GLU A 183 -0.33 -21.36 9.56
CA GLU A 183 0.76 -21.70 10.48
C GLU A 183 0.34 -21.53 11.95
N GLY A 184 -0.93 -21.22 12.21
CA GLY A 184 -1.50 -21.04 13.53
C GLY A 184 -2.04 -22.33 14.15
N PRO A 185 -2.36 -22.30 15.46
CA PRO A 185 -2.81 -23.48 16.19
C PRO A 185 -4.29 -23.80 15.99
N GLN A 186 -5.10 -22.90 15.41
CA GLN A 186 -6.54 -23.10 15.24
C GLN A 186 -6.93 -23.14 13.77
N ARG A 187 -7.96 -23.94 13.47
CA ARG A 187 -8.63 -23.98 12.16
C ARG A 187 -9.21 -22.62 11.78
N VAL A 188 -8.95 -22.19 10.55
CA VAL A 188 -9.78 -21.17 9.89
C VAL A 188 -11.10 -21.81 9.51
N ARG A 189 -12.19 -21.36 10.15
CA ARG A 189 -13.54 -21.90 9.93
C ARG A 189 -14.08 -21.51 8.55
N SER A 190 -13.82 -20.27 8.13
CA SER A 190 -14.25 -19.78 6.83
C SER A 190 -13.23 -18.79 6.30
N LEU A 191 -12.51 -19.17 5.25
CA LEU A 191 -11.70 -18.29 4.42
C LEU A 191 -12.51 -17.96 3.18
N TYR A 192 -12.92 -16.71 3.06
CA TYR A 192 -13.56 -16.17 1.87
C TYR A 192 -12.54 -15.42 1.04
N PHE A 193 -12.54 -15.61 -0.27
CA PHE A 193 -11.63 -14.90 -1.15
C PHE A 193 -12.20 -14.64 -2.55
N ALA A 194 -11.67 -13.60 -3.19
CA ALA A 194 -11.85 -13.32 -4.61
C ALA A 194 -10.55 -12.74 -5.18
N ILE A 195 -9.91 -13.49 -6.06
CA ILE A 195 -8.74 -13.08 -6.83
C ILE A 195 -9.22 -12.75 -8.24
N ASP A 196 -9.34 -11.47 -8.53
CA ASP A 196 -9.70 -10.94 -9.84
C ASP A 196 -8.45 -10.78 -10.69
N TYR A 197 -8.51 -11.29 -11.92
CA TYR A 197 -7.41 -11.18 -12.86
C TYR A 197 -7.93 -11.10 -14.28
N VAL A 198 -7.08 -10.61 -15.17
CA VAL A 198 -7.33 -10.64 -16.61
C VAL A 198 -6.37 -11.61 -17.27
N THR A 199 -6.80 -12.30 -18.32
CA THR A 199 -5.92 -13.08 -19.19
C THR A 199 -5.66 -12.34 -20.50
N LEU A 200 -4.43 -12.41 -20.96
CA LEU A 200 -3.92 -11.77 -22.16
C LEU A 200 -3.32 -12.85 -23.09
N PRO A 201 -3.27 -12.63 -24.42
CA PRO A 201 -2.53 -13.51 -25.31
C PRO A 201 -1.02 -13.54 -24.99
N SER A 202 -0.47 -12.38 -24.61
CA SER A 202 0.91 -12.18 -24.17
C SER A 202 0.99 -10.94 -23.30
N LEU A 203 2.05 -10.83 -22.50
CA LEU A 203 2.40 -9.58 -21.82
C LEU A 203 3.25 -8.70 -22.74
N PRO A 204 3.21 -7.36 -22.56
CA PRO A 204 4.28 -6.48 -23.02
C PRO A 204 5.64 -6.90 -22.46
N ASP A 205 6.70 -6.59 -23.20
CA ASP A 205 8.08 -6.75 -22.75
C ASP A 205 8.38 -5.84 -21.54
N GLU A 206 9.48 -6.15 -20.84
CA GLU A 206 10.03 -5.32 -19.75
C GLU A 206 9.12 -5.07 -18.54
N LEU A 207 8.08 -5.90 -18.33
CA LEU A 207 7.29 -5.87 -17.11
C LEU A 207 7.98 -6.62 -15.96
N GLY A 208 8.22 -5.92 -14.86
CA GLY A 208 8.62 -6.55 -13.59
C GLY A 208 7.48 -7.37 -12.97
N ARG A 209 7.83 -8.29 -12.08
CA ARG A 209 6.88 -9.05 -11.25
C ARG A 209 6.69 -8.37 -9.91
N PHE A 210 5.46 -8.47 -9.40
CA PHE A 210 5.12 -7.90 -8.11
C PHE A 210 5.74 -8.72 -6.98
N HIS A 211 6.35 -8.03 -6.04
CA HIS A 211 6.93 -8.64 -4.85
C HIS A 211 6.40 -7.97 -3.59
N ALA A 212 6.29 -8.78 -2.53
CA ALA A 212 6.08 -8.28 -1.18
C ALA A 212 6.75 -9.18 -0.15
N GLN A 213 7.45 -8.58 0.80
CA GLN A 213 8.23 -9.30 1.81
C GLN A 213 8.02 -8.69 3.18
N TYR A 214 7.75 -9.56 4.15
CA TYR A 214 7.70 -9.22 5.56
C TYR A 214 9.10 -9.19 6.20
N ARG A 215 9.34 -8.20 7.07
CA ARG A 215 10.48 -8.12 7.98
C ARG A 215 10.03 -7.69 9.37
N GLN A 216 10.83 -8.03 10.37
CA GLN A 216 10.65 -7.57 11.75
C GLN A 216 11.99 -7.44 12.48
N ALA A 217 12.02 -6.58 13.49
CA ALA A 217 13.08 -6.49 14.50
C ALA A 217 12.42 -6.24 15.87
N THR A 218 12.39 -7.27 16.72
CA THR A 218 11.53 -7.32 17.90
C THR A 218 12.27 -7.88 19.13
N PRO A 219 12.98 -7.04 19.89
CA PRO A 219 13.13 -5.59 19.73
C PRO A 219 14.18 -5.20 18.66
N CYS A 220 14.14 -3.96 18.19
CA CYS A 220 15.29 -3.32 17.57
C CYS A 220 16.46 -3.26 18.57
N LYS A 221 17.69 -3.30 18.06
CA LYS A 221 18.90 -3.22 18.89
C LYS A 221 19.28 -1.76 19.08
N GLY A 222 18.84 -1.14 20.17
CA GLY A 222 19.22 0.23 20.51
C GLY A 222 20.74 0.38 20.70
N ASN A 223 21.29 1.45 20.13
CA ASN A 223 22.71 1.78 20.18
C ASN A 223 22.98 2.87 21.22
N GLU A 224 24.12 2.76 21.91
CA GLU A 224 24.72 3.92 22.56
C GLU A 224 25.34 4.80 21.46
N SER A 225 24.83 6.02 21.30
CA SER A 225 25.15 6.87 20.17
C SER A 225 25.44 8.31 20.61
N ASP A 226 26.30 9.01 19.87
CA ASP A 226 26.52 10.46 19.99
C ASP A 226 25.52 11.28 19.15
N GLY A 227 24.46 10.63 18.66
CA GLY A 227 23.41 11.24 17.85
C GLY A 227 23.74 11.33 16.36
N LYS A 228 24.78 10.62 15.87
CA LYS A 228 25.18 10.66 14.46
C LYS A 228 25.17 9.28 13.83
N ASN A 229 24.62 9.20 12.62
CA ASN A 229 24.71 8.02 11.78
C ASN A 229 24.78 8.44 10.31
N LEU A 230 25.92 8.17 9.68
CA LEU A 230 26.13 8.45 8.26
C LEU A 230 26.12 7.18 7.40
N SER A 231 26.16 6.01 8.04
CA SER A 231 26.41 4.74 7.36
C SER A 231 25.15 3.91 7.12
N GLY A 232 24.10 4.13 7.92
CA GLY A 232 22.90 3.30 7.91
C GLY A 232 23.13 1.82 8.24
N ARG A 233 24.31 1.45 8.77
CA ARG A 233 24.72 0.04 8.96
C ARG A 233 23.73 -0.74 9.82
N ASP A 234 23.32 -0.16 10.94
CA ASP A 234 22.48 -0.80 11.96
C ASP A 234 21.01 -0.38 11.86
N ASN A 235 20.63 0.27 10.76
CA ASN A 235 19.26 0.68 10.49
C ASN A 235 18.35 -0.54 10.35
N TYR A 236 17.08 -0.36 10.70
CA TYR A 236 16.05 -1.33 10.36
C TYR A 236 15.89 -1.38 8.83
N VAL A 237 15.83 -2.58 8.26
CA VAL A 237 15.74 -2.75 6.81
C VAL A 237 14.31 -3.06 6.41
N PHE A 238 13.71 -2.21 5.58
CA PHE A 238 12.41 -2.48 4.94
C PHE A 238 12.55 -3.45 3.77
N LEU A 239 13.53 -3.19 2.90
CA LEU A 239 13.76 -3.93 1.66
C LEU A 239 15.26 -4.09 1.40
N GLU A 240 15.64 -5.26 0.92
CA GLU A 240 16.93 -5.50 0.28
C GLU A 240 16.69 -6.41 -0.92
N ALA A 241 17.05 -5.95 -2.12
CA ALA A 241 16.80 -6.65 -3.36
C ALA A 241 17.93 -6.44 -4.37
N THR A 242 18.12 -7.43 -5.23
CA THR A 242 19.05 -7.40 -6.36
C THR A 242 18.31 -7.67 -7.66
N GLY A 243 18.76 -7.04 -8.74
CA GLY A 243 18.11 -7.05 -10.05
C GLY A 243 17.74 -5.64 -10.47
N LYS A 244 16.90 -5.53 -11.50
CA LYS A 244 16.34 -4.26 -11.99
C LYS A 244 14.89 -4.15 -11.57
N GLY A 245 14.49 -3.02 -11.00
CA GLY A 245 13.15 -2.84 -10.48
C GLY A 245 12.87 -1.47 -9.93
N HIS A 246 11.78 -1.36 -9.18
CA HIS A 246 11.41 -0.15 -8.46
C HIS A 246 10.57 -0.46 -7.22
N PHE A 247 10.89 0.21 -6.12
CA PHE A 247 10.17 0.14 -4.86
C PHE A 247 8.93 1.06 -4.90
N VAL A 248 7.76 0.51 -4.56
CA VAL A 248 6.47 1.21 -4.68
C VAL A 248 5.82 1.54 -3.34
N GLY A 249 6.32 1.04 -2.22
CA GLY A 249 5.91 1.49 -0.91
C GLY A 249 6.09 0.47 0.21
N VAL A 250 5.68 0.87 1.40
CA VAL A 250 5.84 0.09 2.63
C VAL A 250 4.67 0.32 3.57
N THR A 251 4.26 -0.75 4.27
CA THR A 251 3.48 -0.66 5.50
C THR A 251 4.42 -0.93 6.66
N GLN A 252 4.38 -0.10 7.71
CA GLN A 252 5.17 -0.27 8.92
C GLN A 252 4.24 -0.31 10.13
N ALA A 253 4.56 -1.19 11.07
CA ALA A 253 3.97 -1.17 12.39
C ALA A 253 5.05 -1.04 13.46
N VAL A 254 4.73 -0.31 14.52
CA VAL A 254 5.60 -0.10 15.68
C VAL A 254 4.83 -0.43 16.95
N LEU A 255 5.41 -1.27 17.80
CA LEU A 255 4.97 -1.50 19.17
C LEU A 255 6.06 -1.03 20.12
N GLN A 256 5.77 0.01 20.89
CA GLN A 256 6.76 0.68 21.73
C GLN A 256 7.12 -0.14 22.97
N ASN A 257 8.41 -0.27 23.22
CA ASN A 257 8.98 -0.79 24.46
C ASN A 257 9.44 0.35 25.38
N GLU A 258 9.61 1.58 24.86
CA GLU A 258 10.11 2.74 25.61
C GLU A 258 9.16 3.94 25.50
N VAL A 259 9.17 4.82 26.52
CA VAL A 259 8.40 6.07 26.55
C VAL A 259 8.97 7.10 25.54
N GLY A 260 8.14 8.03 25.07
CA GLY A 260 8.51 9.12 24.17
C GLY A 260 8.38 8.78 22.69
N TRP A 261 8.55 9.78 21.83
CA TRP A 261 8.51 9.62 20.38
C TRP A 261 9.53 8.61 19.85
N PHE A 262 9.06 7.72 18.96
CA PHE A 262 9.90 6.67 18.36
C PHE A 262 10.52 7.08 17.03
N GLY A 263 9.91 8.07 16.36
CA GLY A 263 10.07 8.28 14.94
C GLY A 263 11.11 9.32 14.54
N GLU A 264 12.05 9.71 15.39
CA GLU A 264 13.15 10.62 14.99
C GLU A 264 14.14 9.98 14.00
N GLY A 265 13.92 8.72 13.61
CA GLY A 265 14.84 7.98 12.75
C GLY A 265 14.69 8.30 11.27
N ASP A 266 15.80 8.58 10.60
CA ASP A 266 15.84 8.95 9.19
C ASP A 266 15.70 7.73 8.26
N ASP A 267 14.97 7.86 7.15
CA ASP A 267 15.08 6.90 6.06
C ASP A 267 16.40 7.09 5.31
N MET A 268 17.09 5.98 5.03
CA MET A 268 18.36 5.96 4.30
C MET A 268 18.26 4.88 3.22
N ILE A 269 18.33 5.28 1.96
CA ILE A 269 18.14 4.39 0.81
C ILE A 269 19.42 4.34 -0.02
N PHE A 270 19.91 3.13 -0.23
CA PHE A 270 21.13 2.83 -0.99
C PHE A 270 20.73 2.20 -2.32
N ILE A 271 21.16 2.79 -3.43
CA ILE A 271 20.80 2.35 -4.78
C ILE A 271 22.06 1.90 -5.51
N ASP A 272 21.96 0.76 -6.21
CA ASP A 272 22.97 0.22 -7.13
C ASP A 272 24.39 0.06 -6.57
N GLY A 273 24.49 -0.17 -5.25
CA GLY A 273 25.73 -0.43 -4.55
C GLY A 273 26.43 0.83 -4.01
N ASP A 274 25.75 1.98 -4.00
CA ASP A 274 26.26 3.20 -3.40
C ASP A 274 26.67 2.95 -1.93
N THR A 275 27.88 3.40 -1.58
CA THR A 275 28.44 3.21 -0.23
C THR A 275 27.85 4.18 0.80
N MET A 276 27.23 5.26 0.33
CA MET A 276 26.50 6.25 1.12
C MET A 276 25.04 6.26 0.65
N PRO A 277 24.07 6.58 1.52
CA PRO A 277 22.68 6.66 1.11
C PRO A 277 22.49 7.69 -0.01
N THR A 278 21.93 7.23 -1.13
CA THR A 278 21.55 8.05 -2.29
C THR A 278 20.39 8.99 -1.93
N ILE A 279 19.50 8.54 -1.05
CA ILE A 279 18.37 9.31 -0.50
C ILE A 279 18.47 9.27 1.03
N ASN A 280 18.34 10.44 1.66
CA ASN A 280 18.28 10.61 3.11
C ASN A 280 17.04 11.41 3.48
N GLY A 281 16.36 10.95 4.53
CA GLY A 281 15.23 11.62 5.16
C GLY A 281 15.63 12.53 6.32
N THR A 282 14.62 12.85 7.13
CA THR A 282 14.74 13.74 8.30
C THR A 282 13.97 13.27 9.53
N GLY A 283 13.29 12.12 9.42
CA GLY A 283 12.45 11.54 10.46
C GLY A 283 11.47 10.55 9.86
N THR A 284 10.95 9.66 10.71
CA THR A 284 9.95 8.67 10.32
C THR A 284 8.63 9.35 10.01
N GLU A 285 8.17 10.33 10.81
CA GLU A 285 6.94 11.05 10.50
C GLU A 285 7.01 11.80 9.17
N ASP A 286 8.21 12.30 8.86
CA ASP A 286 8.51 13.04 7.63
C ASP A 286 8.54 12.08 6.45
N TYR A 287 9.19 10.91 6.60
CA TYR A 287 9.14 9.84 5.61
C TYR A 287 7.71 9.40 5.34
N PHE A 288 6.82 9.34 6.34
CA PHE A 288 5.41 8.98 6.11
C PHE A 288 4.52 10.20 5.79
N ASN A 289 5.13 11.34 5.41
CA ASN A 289 4.47 12.56 4.91
C ASN A 289 3.47 13.20 5.88
N GLY A 290 3.75 13.15 7.18
CA GLY A 290 3.18 14.12 8.12
C GLY A 290 4.31 14.92 8.77
N ALA A 291 4.18 15.28 10.05
CA ALA A 291 5.17 16.09 10.75
C ALA A 291 4.93 16.06 12.28
N TRP A 292 5.91 16.55 13.05
CA TRP A 292 5.81 16.84 14.49
C TRP A 292 5.30 15.66 15.33
N GLY A 293 5.95 14.49 15.19
CA GLY A 293 5.63 13.28 15.98
C GLY A 293 4.21 12.74 15.82
N TYR A 294 3.50 13.17 14.77
CA TYR A 294 2.08 12.90 14.52
C TYR A 294 1.09 13.36 15.58
N GLY A 295 1.45 14.25 16.51
CA GLY A 295 0.53 15.07 17.32
C GLY A 295 -0.68 14.35 17.96
N GLY A 296 -0.60 13.03 18.17
CA GLY A 296 -1.71 12.17 18.59
C GLY A 296 -2.85 11.96 17.58
N GLN A 297 -2.65 12.28 16.29
CA GLN A 297 -3.67 12.20 15.26
C GLN A 297 -3.55 10.94 14.40
N GLN A 298 -4.69 10.47 13.89
CA GLN A 298 -4.78 9.39 12.91
C GLN A 298 -5.26 9.97 11.58
N PHE A 299 -4.71 9.46 10.48
CA PHE A 299 -5.18 9.82 9.14
C PHE A 299 -4.91 8.71 8.13
N ALA A 300 -5.70 8.68 7.06
CA ALA A 300 -5.55 7.74 5.95
C ALA A 300 -5.86 8.45 4.64
N ASN A 301 -4.82 8.77 3.87
CA ASN A 301 -4.92 9.36 2.55
C ASN A 301 -4.56 8.34 1.47
N LEU A 302 -4.74 8.70 0.20
CA LEU A 302 -4.47 7.77 -0.89
C LEU A 302 -3.03 7.24 -0.89
N HIS A 303 -2.02 8.08 -0.64
CA HIS A 303 -0.61 7.69 -0.80
C HIS A 303 0.13 7.46 0.52
N GLN A 304 -0.50 7.75 1.66
CA GLN A 304 0.17 7.82 2.95
C GLN A 304 -0.83 7.85 4.11
N GLY A 305 -0.42 7.42 5.30
CA GLY A 305 -1.24 7.54 6.50
C GLY A 305 -0.66 6.87 7.73
N VAL A 306 -1.21 7.24 8.89
CA VAL A 306 -1.10 6.52 10.18
C VAL A 306 -2.53 6.21 10.66
N PRO A 307 -3.21 5.23 10.06
CA PRO A 307 -4.62 4.94 10.35
C PRO A 307 -4.85 4.35 11.75
N TYR A 308 -3.81 3.87 12.41
CA TYR A 308 -3.93 3.24 13.72
C TYR A 308 -2.86 3.77 14.66
N THR A 309 -3.31 4.44 15.71
CA THR A 309 -2.50 4.97 16.80
C THR A 309 -3.22 4.70 18.12
N VAL A 310 -2.57 4.02 19.06
CA VAL A 310 -3.11 3.78 20.41
C VAL A 310 -2.01 4.04 21.42
N ASP A 311 -2.35 4.75 22.50
CA ASP A 311 -1.45 5.11 23.60
C ASP A 311 -0.09 5.65 23.12
N PRO A 312 -0.08 6.71 22.26
CA PRO A 312 1.14 7.21 21.66
C PRO A 312 2.18 7.60 22.71
N GLU A 313 3.46 7.33 22.39
CA GLU A 313 4.63 7.68 23.21
C GLU A 313 4.69 7.00 24.59
N ARG A 314 3.96 5.89 24.77
CA ARG A 314 3.95 5.10 26.00
C ARG A 314 4.46 3.69 25.73
N ILE A 315 4.88 3.00 26.79
CA ILE A 315 5.14 1.56 26.72
C ILE A 315 3.84 0.86 26.30
N GLY A 316 3.91 0.03 25.26
CA GLY A 316 2.73 -0.58 24.64
C GLY A 316 2.01 0.33 23.65
N GLY A 317 2.53 1.53 23.38
CA GLY A 317 2.06 2.42 22.33
C GLY A 317 2.19 1.76 20.96
N ARG A 318 1.19 1.98 20.10
CA ARG A 318 1.02 1.26 18.85
C ARG A 318 0.79 2.21 17.70
N TYR A 319 1.49 1.96 16.60
CA TYR A 319 1.35 2.70 15.35
C TYR A 319 1.29 1.70 14.20
N CYS A 320 0.36 1.90 13.26
CA CYS A 320 0.43 1.29 11.93
C CYS A 320 0.33 2.40 10.89
N GLN A 321 1.28 2.43 9.97
CA GLN A 321 1.46 3.50 8.99
C GLN A 321 1.87 2.95 7.62
N TYR A 322 1.66 3.73 6.57
CA TYR A 322 2.00 3.34 5.21
C TYR A 322 2.40 4.53 4.35
N ARG A 323 3.22 4.27 3.33
CA ARG A 323 3.54 5.21 2.25
C ARG A 323 3.67 4.48 0.92
N TRP A 324 3.09 5.06 -0.11
CA TRP A 324 3.14 4.60 -1.50
C TRP A 324 3.91 5.60 -2.36
N HIS A 325 4.86 5.10 -3.15
CA HIS A 325 5.69 5.86 -4.08
C HIS A 325 5.18 5.69 -5.52
N ILE A 326 3.86 5.77 -5.75
CA ILE A 326 3.27 5.44 -7.07
C ILE A 326 3.43 6.55 -8.11
N GLU A 327 3.60 7.81 -7.69
CA GLU A 327 3.83 8.95 -8.58
C GLU A 327 5.31 9.06 -9.00
N GLY A 328 6.21 8.47 -8.22
CA GLY A 328 7.64 8.43 -8.48
C GLY A 328 8.29 7.24 -7.76
N PRO A 329 8.17 6.02 -8.31
CA PRO A 329 8.78 4.83 -7.70
C PRO A 329 10.29 4.96 -7.59
N ILE A 330 10.86 4.40 -6.53
CA ILE A 330 12.32 4.45 -6.31
C ILE A 330 12.96 3.34 -7.13
N ALA A 331 13.47 3.69 -8.31
CA ALA A 331 14.04 2.76 -9.28
C ALA A 331 15.48 2.34 -8.94
N PHE A 332 15.86 1.14 -9.37
CA PHE A 332 17.20 0.58 -9.25
C PHE A 332 17.52 -0.34 -10.44
N GLU A 333 18.75 -0.34 -10.91
CA GLU A 333 19.19 -1.15 -12.06
C GLU A 333 19.94 -2.43 -11.66
N LYS A 334 20.50 -2.46 -10.45
CA LYS A 334 21.30 -3.57 -9.93
C LYS A 334 20.87 -4.02 -8.54
N SER A 335 20.58 -3.08 -7.64
CA SER A 335 20.23 -3.41 -6.26
C SER A 335 19.61 -2.23 -5.52
N ILE A 336 18.81 -2.50 -4.51
CA ILE A 336 18.32 -1.49 -3.57
C ILE A 336 18.37 -2.01 -2.14
N LYS A 337 18.72 -1.13 -1.21
CA LYS A 337 18.52 -1.34 0.22
C LYS A 337 17.78 -0.14 0.80
N VAL A 338 16.54 -0.35 1.22
CA VAL A 338 15.68 0.67 1.84
C VAL A 338 15.72 0.45 3.34
N THR A 339 16.20 1.44 4.09
CA THR A 339 16.35 1.34 5.53
C THR A 339 15.75 2.55 6.23
N ILE A 340 15.47 2.42 7.53
CA ILE A 340 15.10 3.52 8.41
C ILE A 340 15.78 3.32 9.76
N GLU A 341 16.20 4.40 10.40
CA GLU A 341 16.66 4.29 11.77
C GLU A 341 15.51 3.99 12.73
N HIS A 342 15.79 3.35 13.85
CA HIS A 342 14.82 3.08 14.92
C HIS A 342 15.05 4.07 16.08
N GLY A 343 14.72 5.33 15.84
CA GLY A 343 15.13 6.48 16.67
C GLY A 343 16.43 7.10 16.19
N THR A 344 16.76 8.31 16.67
CA THR A 344 17.93 9.07 16.23
C THR A 344 19.19 8.22 16.36
N ALA A 345 19.89 7.99 15.24
CA ALA A 345 21.10 7.17 15.24
C ALA A 345 20.90 5.78 15.87
N ASN A 346 19.71 5.20 15.67
CA ASN A 346 19.32 3.86 16.13
C ASN A 346 19.32 3.71 17.67
N ASP A 347 18.92 4.74 18.41
CA ASP A 347 18.99 4.77 19.88
C ASP A 347 17.83 4.07 20.61
N ARG A 348 16.75 3.67 19.93
CA ARG A 348 15.58 3.03 20.55
C ARG A 348 15.54 1.53 20.34
N SER A 349 14.87 0.84 21.24
CA SER A 349 14.68 -0.62 21.21
C SER A 349 13.21 -1.00 21.07
N ASP A 350 12.41 -0.21 20.33
CA ASP A 350 11.02 -0.54 20.03
C ASP A 350 10.91 -1.73 19.06
N ASN A 351 9.72 -2.30 18.93
CA ASN A 351 9.49 -3.43 18.02
C ASN A 351 9.01 -2.92 16.66
N PHE A 352 9.78 -3.16 15.60
CA PHE A 352 9.44 -2.76 14.24
C PHE A 352 9.00 -3.97 13.41
N TYR A 353 7.97 -3.77 12.60
CA TYR A 353 7.44 -4.73 11.64
C TYR A 353 7.17 -4.00 10.33
N SER A 354 7.42 -4.64 9.19
CA SER A 354 7.12 -4.01 7.90
C SER A 354 6.84 -5.00 6.80
N THR A 355 6.05 -4.58 5.82
CA THR A 355 5.97 -5.21 4.51
C THR A 355 6.41 -4.20 3.46
N ALA A 356 7.47 -4.52 2.72
CA ALA A 356 7.87 -3.77 1.54
C ALA A 356 7.18 -4.32 0.30
N TYR A 357 6.83 -3.44 -0.65
CA TYR A 357 6.18 -3.78 -1.90
C TYR A 357 6.97 -3.17 -3.07
N TRP A 358 7.29 -3.97 -4.09
CA TRP A 358 8.09 -3.52 -5.23
C TRP A 358 7.81 -4.34 -6.49
N TYR A 359 8.35 -3.88 -7.62
CA TYR A 359 8.41 -4.67 -8.85
C TYR A 359 9.85 -4.88 -9.25
N GLN A 360 10.21 -6.06 -9.73
CA GLN A 360 11.51 -6.31 -10.32
C GLN A 360 11.49 -7.40 -11.39
N ILE A 361 12.54 -7.47 -12.18
CA ILE A 361 12.80 -8.61 -13.07
C ILE A 361 13.22 -9.84 -12.26
N GLU A 362 13.06 -10.99 -12.89
CA GLU A 362 13.35 -12.30 -12.33
C GLU A 362 14.62 -12.88 -12.94
N PRO A 363 15.38 -13.73 -12.22
CA PRO A 363 15.10 -14.22 -10.86
C PRO A 363 15.42 -13.20 -9.76
N HIS A 364 14.65 -13.22 -8.68
CA HIS A 364 14.90 -12.44 -7.47
C HIS A 364 15.85 -13.13 -6.47
N ALA A 365 16.44 -12.35 -5.56
CA ALA A 365 17.22 -12.90 -4.44
C ALA A 365 16.31 -13.66 -3.46
N ALA A 366 16.81 -14.74 -2.87
CA ALA A 366 16.07 -15.48 -1.86
C ALA A 366 15.68 -14.56 -0.69
N PHE A 367 14.42 -14.67 -0.26
CA PHE A 367 13.95 -13.91 0.90
C PHE A 367 14.59 -14.45 2.18
N PRO A 368 14.83 -13.61 3.20
CA PRO A 368 15.11 -14.08 4.55
C PRO A 368 14.00 -15.04 4.99
N ALA A 369 14.36 -16.05 5.78
CA ALA A 369 13.37 -16.98 6.30
C ALA A 369 12.30 -16.24 7.12
N LEU A 370 11.03 -16.50 6.82
CA LEU A 370 9.92 -15.97 7.60
C LEU A 370 10.05 -16.44 9.07
N PRO A 371 10.01 -15.53 10.07
CA PRO A 371 10.07 -15.91 11.48
C PRO A 371 8.95 -16.89 11.85
N ALA A 372 9.19 -17.77 12.82
CA ALA A 372 8.18 -18.72 13.26
C ALA A 372 6.92 -18.00 13.79
N PRO A 373 5.72 -18.59 13.71
CA PRO A 373 4.47 -17.95 14.12
C PRO A 373 4.51 -17.30 15.52
N ALA A 374 5.13 -17.96 16.49
CA ALA A 374 5.27 -17.44 17.86
C ALA A 374 6.14 -16.16 17.94
N ASP A 375 7.13 -16.02 17.07
CA ASP A 375 8.03 -14.86 17.02
C ASP A 375 7.40 -13.66 16.30
N ARG A 376 6.36 -13.91 15.50
CA ARG A 376 5.58 -12.86 14.81
C ARG A 376 4.53 -12.21 15.69
N VAL A 377 4.20 -12.79 16.86
CA VAL A 377 3.19 -12.23 17.76
C VAL A 377 3.74 -10.97 18.45
N PRO A 378 3.09 -9.79 18.26
CA PRO A 378 3.55 -8.57 18.91
C PRO A 378 3.45 -8.66 20.43
N LYS A 379 4.53 -8.29 21.12
CA LYS A 379 4.59 -8.21 22.57
C LYS A 379 5.58 -7.14 23.01
N VAL A 380 5.32 -6.56 24.18
CA VAL A 380 6.23 -5.60 24.82
C VAL A 380 7.38 -6.37 25.48
N PHE A 381 8.58 -5.85 25.34
CA PHE A 381 9.78 -6.35 26.00
C PHE A 381 10.27 -5.33 27.02
N ALA A 382 10.76 -5.82 28.16
CA ALA A 382 11.57 -4.99 29.05
C ALA A 382 12.93 -4.77 28.39
N VAL A 383 13.20 -3.56 27.94
CA VAL A 383 14.46 -3.18 27.28
C VAL A 383 15.27 -2.27 28.19
N GLY A 384 16.59 -2.48 28.22
CA GLY A 384 17.53 -1.70 29.03
C GLY A 384 18.18 -0.54 28.27
N GLY A 385 17.54 -0.03 27.22
CA GLY A 385 18.09 0.99 26.33
C GLY A 385 18.42 2.30 27.07
N PRO A 386 19.26 3.17 26.48
CA PRO A 386 19.76 4.40 27.12
C PRO A 386 18.66 5.33 27.67
N LYS A 387 17.44 5.28 27.12
CA LYS A 387 16.28 6.08 27.55
C LYS A 387 15.34 5.35 28.52
N GLY A 388 15.45 4.04 28.68
CA GLY A 388 14.60 3.22 29.54
C GLY A 388 14.81 3.38 31.06
N MET A 389 15.89 4.06 31.50
CA MET A 389 16.19 4.25 32.92
C MET A 389 15.72 5.59 33.51
N ALA A 390 15.15 6.51 32.73
CA ALA A 390 14.95 7.89 33.19
C ALA A 390 13.67 8.16 34.00
N THR A 391 12.78 7.19 34.23
CA THR A 391 11.48 7.43 34.89
C THR A 391 11.19 6.58 36.14
N ALA A 392 12.18 5.86 36.67
CA ALA A 392 12.10 5.27 38.01
C ALA A 392 12.66 6.25 39.05
N GLY A 393 11.92 7.33 39.33
CA GLY A 393 12.25 8.35 40.33
C GLY A 393 11.00 8.94 40.97
#